data_AF-A0A848XLV1-F1
#
_entry.id   AF-A0A848XLV1-F1
#
_cell.length_a   1.000
_cell.length_b   1.000
_cell.length_c   1.000
_cell.angle_alpha   90.00
_cell.angle_beta   90.00
_cell.angle_gamma   90.00
#
_symmetry.space_group_name_H-M   'P 1'
#
loop_
_entity.id
_entity.type
_entity.pdbx_description
1 polymer ?
#
loop_
_entity_poly.entity_id
_entity_poly.type
_entity_poly.pdbx_seq_one_letter_code
_entity_poly.pdbx_strand_id
1 'polypeptide(L)'
;MASVIARGESLELPGEFVLPPGDPLHHHAAGFAKILCSNVFLSGLDPAFAAENTGFFSAPREPRALVTDTVVDFESQRIHLTLPDGTVRSAKRHGDQGCLALPIGEDEPYYEAVDVVSSLPPADETPWPMGDVLSDEPFPADVDMDLVRQAVDAAFDPPEGLTAAFVVTHRGRLLGERYREGIDHTTPLESWSMGKSLTGTLLATLIQKGVYELDQPAPIPEWQGEGDGRADIRIQDIMRMSSGLRFRAPQDPDFDPDLGYPDHLYVYTGTVNSFEWAASKAQQWEPGTVGRYRNSDPVLANYLVRLGVESLGENYHQYPQRHLFDKLGIRNLIPETDPYGNFLLQGYEFGSGRDWARLANLYLNDGVWNGERILPEGYVDYVSTLAPGWVADGRLLYGGGFFWING
;
A
#
# COMPACT_ATOMS: atom_id res chain seq x y z
N MET A 1 -26.12 4.04 6.05
CA MET A 1 -25.80 2.67 5.58
C MET A 1 -26.91 2.08 4.73
N ALA A 2 -28.16 1.98 5.21
CA ALA A 2 -29.28 1.43 4.41
C ALA A 2 -29.48 2.12 3.03
N SER A 3 -29.31 3.45 2.95
CA SER A 3 -29.38 4.19 1.68
C SER A 3 -28.25 3.85 0.70
N VAL A 4 -27.05 3.53 1.20
CA VAL A 4 -25.86 3.18 0.39
C VAL A 4 -26.01 1.76 -0.18
N ILE A 5 -26.54 0.84 0.63
CA ILE A 5 -26.84 -0.53 0.22
C ILE A 5 -27.93 -0.50 -0.87
N ALA A 6 -29.07 0.12 -0.60
CA ALA A 6 -30.18 0.18 -1.55
C ALA A 6 -29.79 0.82 -2.90
N ARG A 7 -28.94 1.85 -2.89
CA ARG A 7 -28.40 2.43 -4.12
C ARG A 7 -27.49 1.46 -4.86
N GLY A 8 -26.57 0.80 -4.15
CA GLY A 8 -25.69 -0.23 -4.74
C GLY A 8 -26.49 -1.36 -5.39
N GLU A 9 -27.49 -1.91 -4.69
CA GLU A 9 -28.39 -2.95 -5.22
C GLU A 9 -29.14 -2.47 -6.47
N SER A 10 -29.61 -1.21 -6.48
CA SER A 10 -30.36 -0.66 -7.62
C SER A 10 -29.53 -0.48 -8.90
N LEU A 11 -28.20 -0.44 -8.78
CA LEU A 11 -27.25 -0.25 -9.88
C LEU A 11 -26.55 -1.56 -10.29
N GLU A 12 -26.84 -2.65 -9.59
CA GLU A 12 -26.09 -3.90 -9.71
C GLU A 12 -26.30 -4.57 -11.07
N LEU A 13 -25.20 -4.89 -11.73
CA LEU A 13 -25.17 -5.60 -12.99
C LEU A 13 -25.24 -7.12 -12.75
N PRO A 14 -25.84 -7.88 -13.68
CA PRO A 14 -25.83 -9.34 -13.61
C PRO A 14 -24.40 -9.88 -13.57
N GLY A 15 -24.14 -10.85 -12.69
CA GLY A 15 -22.85 -11.51 -12.62
C GLY A 15 -22.78 -12.43 -11.40
N GLU A 16 -21.99 -13.49 -11.53
CA GLU A 16 -21.75 -14.41 -10.41
C GLU A 16 -20.58 -13.91 -9.56
N PHE A 17 -20.70 -14.16 -8.25
CA PHE A 17 -19.61 -13.95 -7.32
C PHE A 17 -18.86 -15.25 -7.09
N VAL A 18 -17.54 -15.24 -7.26
CA VAL A 18 -16.67 -16.38 -6.96
C VAL A 18 -15.87 -16.06 -5.71
N LEU A 19 -16.06 -16.87 -4.67
CA LEU A 19 -15.32 -16.76 -3.43
C LEU A 19 -13.83 -17.05 -3.63
N PRO A 20 -12.94 -16.35 -2.90
CA PRO A 20 -11.57 -16.80 -2.72
C PRO A 20 -11.51 -18.28 -2.32
N PRO A 21 -10.73 -19.12 -3.02
CA PRO A 21 -10.57 -20.52 -2.67
C PRO A 21 -9.62 -20.69 -1.47
N GLY A 22 -9.58 -21.89 -0.92
CA GLY A 22 -8.67 -22.27 0.17
C GLY A 22 -9.21 -22.02 1.57
N ASP A 23 -8.46 -22.44 2.56
CA ASP A 23 -8.85 -22.38 3.97
C ASP A 23 -8.53 -20.99 4.56
N PRO A 24 -9.51 -20.30 5.18
CA PRO A 24 -9.29 -19.01 5.87
C PRO A 24 -8.14 -19.01 6.89
N LEU A 25 -7.95 -20.11 7.64
CA LEU A 25 -6.86 -20.22 8.60
C LEU A 25 -5.51 -20.24 7.89
N HIS A 26 -5.41 -20.91 6.74
CA HIS A 26 -4.18 -20.94 5.94
C HIS A 26 -3.84 -19.55 5.41
N HIS A 27 -4.85 -18.78 4.99
CA HIS A 27 -4.68 -17.40 4.54
C HIS A 27 -4.22 -16.49 5.67
N HIS A 28 -4.88 -16.52 6.82
CA HIS A 28 -4.46 -15.72 7.98
C HIS A 28 -3.04 -16.08 8.43
N ALA A 29 -2.67 -17.36 8.42
CA ALA A 29 -1.31 -17.78 8.75
C ALA A 29 -0.27 -17.31 7.71
N ALA A 30 -0.61 -17.27 6.42
CA ALA A 30 0.26 -16.66 5.41
C ALA A 30 0.47 -15.16 5.69
N GLY A 31 -0.59 -14.43 6.01
CA GLY A 31 -0.53 -13.03 6.43
C GLY A 31 0.34 -12.83 7.67
N PHE A 32 0.19 -13.72 8.66
CA PHE A 32 0.98 -13.66 9.90
C PHE A 32 2.46 -13.93 9.64
N ALA A 33 2.80 -14.99 8.90
CA ALA A 33 4.18 -15.33 8.57
C ALA A 33 4.88 -14.16 7.86
N LYS A 34 4.21 -13.56 6.87
CA LYS A 34 4.71 -12.43 6.11
C LYS A 34 5.00 -11.22 6.99
N ILE A 35 4.01 -10.80 7.79
CA ILE A 35 4.15 -9.61 8.63
C ILE A 35 5.22 -9.83 9.70
N LEU A 36 5.27 -11.02 10.32
CA LEU A 36 6.31 -11.34 11.28
C LEU A 36 7.71 -11.31 10.63
N CYS A 37 7.85 -11.87 9.43
CA CYS A 37 9.10 -11.81 8.65
C CYS A 37 9.53 -10.35 8.43
N SER A 38 8.61 -9.51 7.98
CA SER A 38 8.91 -8.12 7.63
C SER A 38 9.38 -7.33 8.86
N ASN A 39 8.65 -7.44 9.97
CA ASN A 39 9.00 -6.73 11.20
C ASN A 39 10.32 -7.21 11.82
N VAL A 40 10.61 -8.52 11.75
CA VAL A 40 11.87 -9.05 12.31
C VAL A 40 13.05 -8.71 11.41
N PHE A 41 12.93 -8.96 10.10
CA PHE A 41 14.08 -8.92 9.19
C PHE A 41 14.24 -7.60 8.42
N LEU A 42 13.22 -6.74 8.36
CA LEU A 42 13.31 -5.39 7.79
C LEU A 42 13.33 -4.33 8.89
N SER A 43 12.39 -4.40 9.84
CA SER A 43 12.27 -3.41 10.92
C SER A 43 13.19 -3.69 12.12
N GLY A 44 13.79 -4.88 12.20
CA GLY A 44 14.70 -5.25 13.29
C GLY A 44 14.02 -5.45 14.64
N LEU A 45 12.70 -5.70 14.66
CA LEU A 45 11.94 -5.88 15.88
C LEU A 45 12.22 -7.24 16.53
N ASP A 46 12.14 -7.28 17.85
CA ASP A 46 12.14 -8.53 18.60
C ASP A 46 10.97 -9.44 18.12
N PRO A 47 11.20 -10.73 17.85
CA PRO A 47 10.15 -11.60 17.31
C PRO A 47 8.93 -11.74 18.21
N ALA A 48 9.10 -11.80 19.53
CA ALA A 48 7.96 -11.93 20.45
C ALA A 48 7.15 -10.63 20.49
N PHE A 49 7.84 -9.48 20.51
CA PHE A 49 7.18 -8.18 20.40
C PHE A 49 6.40 -8.04 19.08
N ALA A 50 7.03 -8.36 17.94
CA ALA A 50 6.39 -8.28 16.62
C ALA A 50 5.15 -9.19 16.54
N ALA A 51 5.29 -10.44 16.97
CA ALA A 51 4.18 -11.41 16.98
C ALA A 51 2.97 -10.93 17.80
N GLU A 52 3.22 -10.27 18.94
CA GLU A 52 2.19 -9.80 19.87
C GLU A 52 1.56 -8.46 19.48
N ASN A 53 2.22 -7.61 18.67
CA ASN A 53 1.81 -6.21 18.52
C ASN A 53 1.57 -5.75 17.08
N THR A 54 1.93 -6.51 16.04
CA THR A 54 1.80 -6.05 14.64
C THR A 54 0.92 -6.97 13.79
N GLY A 55 0.49 -6.52 12.60
CA GLY A 55 -0.14 -7.41 11.61
C GLY A 55 -1.61 -7.80 11.77
N PHE A 56 -2.36 -7.22 12.71
CA PHE A 56 -3.70 -7.71 13.03
C PHE A 56 -4.72 -7.62 11.89
N PHE A 57 -4.45 -6.76 10.90
CA PHE A 57 -5.31 -6.59 9.74
C PHE A 57 -5.39 -7.85 8.86
N SER A 58 -4.25 -8.47 8.53
CA SER A 58 -4.20 -9.68 7.70
C SER A 58 -4.25 -10.97 8.53
N ALA A 59 -3.92 -10.88 9.81
CA ALA A 59 -3.98 -12.00 10.75
C ALA A 59 -4.52 -11.55 12.11
N PRO A 60 -5.83 -11.62 12.34
CA PRO A 60 -6.44 -11.33 13.64
C PRO A 60 -5.95 -12.26 14.76
N ARG A 61 -6.22 -11.92 16.02
CA ARG A 61 -5.71 -12.66 17.19
C ARG A 61 -6.24 -14.10 17.25
N GLU A 62 -7.52 -14.30 16.92
CA GLU A 62 -8.18 -15.60 16.97
C GLU A 62 -7.51 -16.67 16.08
N PRO A 63 -7.27 -16.45 14.76
CA PRO A 63 -6.59 -17.44 13.93
C PRO A 63 -5.11 -17.61 14.31
N ARG A 64 -4.42 -16.57 14.80
CA ARG A 64 -3.02 -16.69 15.27
C ARG A 64 -2.89 -17.65 16.45
N ALA A 65 -3.86 -17.63 17.36
CA ALA A 65 -3.86 -18.51 18.53
C ALA A 65 -3.98 -20.00 18.17
N LEU A 66 -4.33 -20.32 16.92
CA LEU A 66 -4.38 -21.70 16.40
C LEU A 66 -3.05 -22.18 15.82
N VAL A 67 -2.06 -21.30 15.64
CA VAL A 67 -0.71 -21.70 15.21
C VAL A 67 -0.09 -22.56 16.31
N THR A 68 0.33 -23.78 15.96
CA THR A 68 0.83 -24.78 16.91
C THR A 68 2.34 -24.71 17.12
N ASP A 69 3.07 -24.19 16.14
CA ASP A 69 4.51 -23.97 16.22
C ASP A 69 4.91 -22.75 15.38
N THR A 70 5.89 -21.98 15.88
CA THR A 70 6.42 -20.80 15.21
C THR A 70 7.94 -20.86 15.27
N VAL A 71 8.57 -20.94 14.10
CA VAL A 71 10.03 -20.97 13.96
C VAL A 71 10.48 -19.69 13.25
N VAL A 72 11.41 -18.99 13.88
CA VAL A 72 12.10 -17.82 13.33
C VAL A 72 13.53 -18.26 13.00
N ASP A 73 13.81 -18.46 11.72
CA ASP A 73 15.13 -18.79 11.23
C ASP A 73 15.87 -17.52 10.83
N PHE A 74 16.81 -17.11 11.67
CA PHE A 74 17.64 -15.93 11.45
C PHE A 74 18.72 -16.13 10.38
N GLU A 75 19.16 -17.37 10.12
CA GLU A 75 20.19 -17.66 9.13
C GLU A 75 19.62 -17.51 7.72
N SER A 76 18.44 -18.09 7.47
CA SER A 76 17.76 -18.00 6.18
C SER A 76 16.76 -16.84 6.06
N GLN A 77 16.62 -16.04 7.12
CA GLN A 77 15.66 -14.92 7.24
C GLN A 77 14.23 -15.36 6.90
N ARG A 78 13.79 -16.44 7.54
CA ARG A 78 12.54 -17.14 7.23
C ARG A 78 11.69 -17.34 8.49
N ILE A 79 10.38 -17.24 8.30
CA ILE A 79 9.36 -17.61 9.28
C ILE A 79 8.66 -18.89 8.80
N HIS A 80 8.48 -19.85 9.70
CA HIS A 80 7.59 -21.00 9.51
C HIS A 80 6.54 -21.04 10.60
N LEU A 81 5.27 -21.16 10.20
CA LEU A 81 4.13 -21.33 11.08
C LEU A 81 3.47 -22.68 10.78
N THR A 82 3.36 -23.54 11.78
CA THR A 82 2.68 -24.83 11.66
C THR A 82 1.24 -24.69 12.15
N LEU A 83 0.30 -25.22 11.37
CA LEU A 83 -1.13 -25.24 11.67
C LEU A 83 -1.58 -26.57 12.29
N PRO A 84 -2.78 -26.63 12.90
CA PRO A 84 -3.28 -27.85 13.55
C PRO A 84 -3.45 -29.05 12.61
N ASP A 85 -3.67 -28.79 11.32
CA ASP A 85 -3.78 -29.83 10.28
C ASP A 85 -2.42 -30.29 9.74
N GLY A 86 -1.32 -29.75 10.26
CA GLY A 86 0.04 -30.04 9.82
C GLY A 86 0.52 -29.18 8.63
N THR A 87 -0.33 -28.31 8.08
CA THR A 87 0.07 -27.38 7.02
C THR A 87 1.09 -26.38 7.56
N VAL A 88 2.17 -26.15 6.82
CA VAL A 88 3.16 -25.11 7.13
C VAL A 88 2.94 -23.92 6.20
N ARG A 89 2.79 -22.73 6.77
CA ARG A 89 2.88 -21.46 6.04
C ARG A 89 4.23 -20.82 6.31
N SER A 90 4.87 -20.31 5.26
CA SER A 90 6.18 -19.69 5.35
C SER A 90 6.20 -18.30 4.72
N ALA A 91 7.12 -17.48 5.21
CA ALA A 91 7.53 -16.24 4.56
C ALA A 91 9.04 -16.07 4.69
N LYS A 92 9.67 -15.49 3.68
CA LYS A 92 11.13 -15.33 3.61
C LYS A 92 11.48 -13.96 3.05
N ARG A 93 12.59 -13.39 3.50
CA ARG A 93 13.16 -12.18 2.91
C ARG A 93 13.90 -12.51 1.62
N HIS A 94 13.59 -11.79 0.54
CA HIS A 94 14.19 -11.90 -0.79
C HIS A 94 14.82 -10.57 -1.20
N GLY A 95 16.09 -10.38 -0.85
CA GLY A 95 16.87 -9.20 -1.24
C GLY A 95 16.16 -7.87 -0.92
N ASP A 96 16.07 -7.01 -1.93
CA ASP A 96 15.46 -5.68 -1.85
C ASP A 96 13.93 -5.68 -2.07
N GLN A 97 13.33 -6.83 -2.41
CA GLN A 97 11.87 -7.00 -2.47
C GLN A 97 11.25 -7.38 -1.11
N GLY A 98 12.06 -7.37 -0.04
CA GLY A 98 11.60 -7.56 1.33
C GLY A 98 11.06 -8.97 1.61
N CYS A 99 10.10 -9.08 2.51
CA CYS A 99 9.49 -10.35 2.91
C CYS A 99 8.19 -10.62 2.15
N LEU A 100 8.05 -11.84 1.64
CA LEU A 100 6.79 -12.31 1.05
C LEU A 100 6.37 -13.67 1.59
N ALA A 101 5.06 -13.89 1.68
CA ALA A 101 4.51 -15.22 1.97
C ALA A 101 4.69 -16.13 0.76
N LEU A 102 5.20 -17.33 0.98
CA LEU A 102 5.42 -18.31 -0.08
C LEU A 102 4.16 -19.18 -0.27
N PRO A 103 3.88 -19.62 -1.52
CA PRO A 103 2.85 -20.62 -1.77
C PRO A 103 3.10 -21.90 -0.95
N ILE A 104 2.03 -22.62 -0.60
CA ILE A 104 2.16 -23.84 0.21
C ILE A 104 3.01 -24.87 -0.54
N GLY A 105 4.05 -25.37 0.12
CA GLY A 105 4.97 -26.37 -0.43
C GLY A 105 6.11 -25.79 -1.26
N GLU A 106 6.17 -24.48 -1.45
CA GLU A 106 7.26 -23.81 -2.15
C GLU A 106 8.29 -23.21 -1.18
N ASP A 107 9.54 -23.19 -1.61
CA ASP A 107 10.66 -22.58 -0.87
C ASP A 107 11.10 -21.23 -1.43
N GLU A 108 10.72 -20.91 -2.67
CA GLU A 108 11.11 -19.71 -3.41
C GLU A 108 9.91 -19.14 -4.20
N PRO A 109 9.90 -17.83 -4.52
CA PRO A 109 8.88 -17.23 -5.37
C PRO A 109 9.01 -17.66 -6.83
N TYR A 110 8.00 -17.35 -7.64
CA TYR A 110 7.95 -17.61 -9.08
C TYR A 110 8.65 -16.54 -9.93
N TYR A 111 9.51 -15.72 -9.30
CA TYR A 111 10.32 -14.70 -9.96
C TYR A 111 11.69 -14.61 -9.30
N GLU A 112 12.68 -14.09 -10.03
CA GLU A 112 14.00 -13.80 -9.47
C GLU A 112 14.01 -12.39 -8.87
N ALA A 113 14.47 -12.29 -7.62
CA ALA A 113 14.68 -11.02 -6.94
C ALA A 113 15.68 -10.15 -7.70
N VAL A 114 15.47 -8.84 -7.65
CA VAL A 114 16.29 -7.84 -8.36
C VAL A 114 16.95 -6.93 -7.34
N ASP A 115 18.27 -6.76 -7.43
CA ASP A 115 18.96 -5.76 -6.61
C ASP A 115 18.51 -4.35 -7.05
N VAL A 116 18.00 -3.56 -6.11
CA VAL A 116 17.51 -2.20 -6.33
C VAL A 116 18.62 -1.22 -6.01
N VAL A 117 19.15 -0.57 -7.04
CA VAL A 117 20.25 0.40 -6.88
C VAL A 117 19.69 1.80 -6.67
N SER A 118 20.08 2.45 -5.57
CA SER A 118 19.83 3.87 -5.32
C SER A 118 20.98 4.73 -5.83
N SER A 119 20.65 5.92 -6.34
CA SER A 119 21.59 6.98 -6.73
C SER A 119 21.72 8.09 -5.68
N LEU A 120 21.12 7.93 -4.49
CA LEU A 120 21.18 8.93 -3.43
C LEU A 120 22.59 9.08 -2.86
N PRO A 121 22.98 10.31 -2.50
CA PRO A 121 24.22 10.54 -1.75
C PRO A 121 24.12 10.01 -0.31
N PRO A 122 25.27 9.90 0.39
CA PRO A 122 25.32 9.54 1.81
C PRO A 122 24.37 10.40 2.65
N ALA A 123 23.56 9.75 3.48
CA ALA A 123 22.52 10.40 4.27
C ALA A 123 23.09 11.41 5.27
N ASP A 124 24.16 11.00 5.95
CA ASP A 124 24.84 11.68 7.05
C ASP A 124 25.68 12.88 6.62
N GLU A 125 25.90 13.05 5.31
CA GLU A 125 26.60 14.19 4.72
C GLU A 125 25.67 15.10 3.90
N THR A 126 24.43 14.67 3.64
CA THR A 126 23.51 15.39 2.75
C THR A 126 22.42 16.12 3.54
N PRO A 127 22.16 17.41 3.26
CA PRO A 127 21.07 18.16 3.89
C PRO A 127 19.70 17.51 3.68
N TRP A 128 18.87 17.56 4.71
CA TRP A 128 17.44 17.31 4.60
C TRP A 128 16.81 18.22 3.54
N PRO A 129 15.88 17.73 2.68
CA PRO A 129 15.28 16.39 2.69
C PRO A 129 16.03 15.32 1.87
N MET A 130 17.11 15.66 1.16
CA MET A 130 17.81 14.68 0.32
C MET A 130 18.71 13.73 1.13
N GLY A 131 19.16 14.15 2.31
CA GLY A 131 19.73 13.29 3.35
C GLY A 131 19.11 13.55 4.71
N ASP A 132 19.91 13.39 5.76
CA ASP A 132 19.48 13.42 7.15
C ASP A 132 20.20 14.49 7.98
N VAL A 133 21.06 15.32 7.35
CA VAL A 133 21.67 16.49 8.00
C VAL A 133 20.63 17.60 8.15
N LEU A 134 20.26 17.91 9.39
CA LEU A 134 19.28 18.95 9.69
C LEU A 134 19.94 20.34 9.72
N SER A 135 19.16 21.37 9.40
CA SER A 135 19.62 22.76 9.42
C SER A 135 19.67 23.32 10.84
N ASP A 136 20.77 23.99 11.18
CA ASP A 136 20.96 24.76 12.41
C ASP A 136 20.31 26.16 12.38
N GLU A 137 19.68 26.54 11.27
CA GLU A 137 18.99 27.84 11.14
C GLU A 137 17.87 27.95 12.18
N PRO A 138 17.51 29.15 12.66
CA PRO A 138 16.35 29.30 13.56
C PRO A 138 15.06 28.80 12.92
N PHE A 139 14.16 28.16 13.70
CA PHE A 139 12.84 27.77 13.20
C PHE A 139 12.01 29.00 12.75
N PRO A 140 11.03 28.82 11.84
CA PRO A 140 10.19 29.92 11.38
C PRO A 140 9.50 30.64 12.55
N ALA A 141 9.59 31.97 12.59
CA ALA A 141 9.06 32.77 13.69
C ALA A 141 7.52 32.74 13.79
N ASP A 142 6.84 32.30 12.73
CA ASP A 142 5.39 32.06 12.68
C ASP A 142 4.97 30.71 13.27
N VAL A 143 5.92 29.88 13.74
CA VAL A 143 5.65 28.59 14.35
C VAL A 143 5.98 28.60 15.84
N ASP A 144 4.96 28.30 16.66
CA ASP A 144 5.13 28.07 18.09
C ASP A 144 5.71 26.67 18.34
N MET A 145 7.02 26.60 18.64
CA MET A 145 7.71 25.34 18.89
C MET A 145 7.27 24.64 20.19
N ASP A 146 6.65 25.35 21.13
CA ASP A 146 6.09 24.71 22.33
C ASP A 146 4.80 23.95 21.99
N LEU A 147 4.01 24.44 21.03
CA LEU A 147 2.86 23.68 20.49
C LEU A 147 3.31 22.48 19.66
N VAL A 148 4.40 22.60 18.87
CA VAL A 148 4.96 21.45 18.15
C VAL A 148 5.41 20.37 19.12
N ARG A 149 6.11 20.73 20.21
CA ARG A 149 6.50 19.77 21.26
C ARG A 149 5.28 19.10 21.91
N GLN A 150 4.25 19.88 22.27
CA GLN A 150 3.02 19.34 22.83
C GLN A 150 2.32 18.37 21.86
N ALA A 151 2.30 18.66 20.56
CA ALA A 151 1.73 17.76 19.57
C ALA A 151 2.53 16.46 19.44
N VAL A 152 3.86 16.55 19.43
CA VAL A 152 4.73 15.37 19.47
C VAL A 152 4.44 14.57 20.73
N ASP A 153 4.37 15.21 21.90
CA ASP A 153 4.08 14.59 23.20
C ASP A 153 2.74 13.86 23.21
N ALA A 154 1.68 14.52 22.77
CA ALA A 154 0.34 13.95 22.66
C ALA A 154 0.31 12.73 21.73
N ALA A 155 1.13 12.68 20.68
CA ALA A 155 1.14 11.56 19.74
C ALA A 155 1.61 10.23 20.36
N PHE A 156 2.28 10.22 21.51
CA PHE A 156 2.67 8.97 22.21
C PHE A 156 1.98 8.79 23.55
N ASP A 157 0.97 9.62 23.85
CA ASP A 157 0.15 9.49 25.05
C ASP A 157 -1.26 8.99 24.65
N PRO A 158 -1.78 7.90 25.23
CA PRO A 158 -1.14 7.07 26.24
C PRO A 158 -0.17 6.03 25.61
N PRO A 159 0.81 5.50 26.37
CA PRO A 159 1.81 4.56 25.84
C PRO A 159 1.25 3.32 25.15
N GLU A 160 0.05 2.89 25.56
CA GLU A 160 -0.73 1.79 25.00
C GLU A 160 -1.21 2.03 23.56
N GLY A 161 -1.16 3.29 23.08
CA GLY A 161 -1.45 3.64 21.69
C GLY A 161 -0.41 3.12 20.69
N LEU A 162 0.72 2.60 21.17
CA LEU A 162 1.77 1.95 20.36
C LEU A 162 2.31 2.78 19.17
N THR A 163 2.18 4.11 19.20
CA THR A 163 2.83 5.01 18.20
C THR A 163 4.30 4.67 18.07
N ALA A 164 4.73 4.29 16.86
CA ALA A 164 6.10 3.89 16.57
C ALA A 164 6.97 5.06 16.11
N ALA A 165 6.42 5.93 15.26
CA ALA A 165 7.07 7.13 14.75
C ALA A 165 6.05 8.26 14.58
N PHE A 166 6.46 9.49 14.86
CA PHE A 166 5.69 10.69 14.57
C PHE A 166 6.64 11.74 14.01
N VAL A 167 6.29 12.36 12.89
CA VAL A 167 7.15 13.31 12.18
C VAL A 167 6.31 14.51 11.74
N VAL A 168 6.80 15.72 12.01
CA VAL A 168 6.14 16.99 11.66
C VAL A 168 7.05 17.79 10.76
N THR A 169 6.58 18.10 9.56
CA THR A 169 7.23 19.05 8.65
C THR A 169 6.38 20.31 8.48
N HIS A 170 7.04 21.44 8.22
CA HIS A 170 6.40 22.68 7.86
C HIS A 170 7.19 23.36 6.74
N ARG A 171 6.54 23.62 5.60
CA ARG A 171 7.19 24.19 4.40
C ARG A 171 8.48 23.43 4.02
N GLY A 172 8.43 22.10 4.03
CA GLY A 172 9.56 21.22 3.71
C GLY A 172 10.59 21.05 4.84
N ARG A 173 10.53 21.83 5.92
CA ARG A 173 11.46 21.74 7.05
C ARG A 173 10.94 20.78 8.12
N LEU A 174 11.80 19.87 8.58
CA LEU A 174 11.53 19.01 9.74
C LEU A 174 11.52 19.85 11.03
N LEU A 175 10.41 19.85 11.76
CA LEU A 175 10.22 20.65 12.98
C LEU A 175 10.26 19.82 14.26
N GLY A 176 9.76 18.59 14.20
CA GLY A 176 9.71 17.71 15.35
C GLY A 176 9.54 16.28 14.90
N GLU A 177 10.20 15.37 15.60
CA GLU A 177 10.03 13.94 15.40
C GLU A 177 10.26 13.22 16.72
N ARG A 178 9.63 12.06 16.86
CA ARG A 178 9.88 11.14 17.95
C ARG A 178 9.68 9.72 17.46
N TYR A 179 10.42 8.81 18.07
CA TYR A 179 10.39 7.38 17.78
C TYR A 179 10.25 6.62 19.09
N ARG A 180 9.57 5.47 19.02
CA ARG A 180 9.48 4.53 20.15
C ARG A 180 10.85 3.92 20.42
N GLU A 181 11.07 3.46 21.65
CA GLU A 181 12.27 2.68 21.99
C GLU A 181 12.44 1.50 21.01
N GLY A 182 13.66 1.32 20.51
CA GLY A 182 13.99 0.31 19.49
C GLY A 182 13.68 0.73 18.04
N ILE A 183 13.05 1.89 17.83
CA ILE A 183 12.78 2.48 16.51
C ILE A 183 13.62 3.74 16.35
N ASP A 184 14.09 3.97 15.13
CA ASP A 184 14.74 5.21 14.74
C ASP A 184 14.18 5.78 13.42
N HIS A 185 14.78 6.87 12.95
CA HIS A 185 14.37 7.57 11.75
C HIS A 185 14.65 6.82 10.43
N THR A 186 15.38 5.71 10.48
CA THR A 186 15.69 4.85 9.34
C THR A 186 14.87 3.56 9.34
N THR A 187 14.32 3.19 10.51
CA THR A 187 13.55 1.95 10.69
C THR A 187 12.33 1.93 9.76
N PRO A 188 12.24 0.94 8.85
CA PRO A 188 11.09 0.82 7.96
C PRO A 188 9.93 0.20 8.73
N LEU A 189 8.76 0.85 8.73
CA LEU A 189 7.58 0.45 9.50
C LEU A 189 6.41 0.09 8.58
N GLU A 190 5.54 -0.80 9.05
CA GLU A 190 4.27 -1.14 8.38
C GLU A 190 3.45 0.12 8.06
N SER A 191 3.07 0.29 6.80
CA SER A 191 2.29 1.46 6.37
C SER A 191 0.83 1.17 6.04
N TRP A 192 0.50 -0.10 5.77
CA TRP A 192 -0.85 -0.51 5.39
C TRP A 192 -1.40 0.37 4.26
N SER A 193 -2.62 0.86 4.38
CA SER A 193 -3.28 1.55 3.28
C SER A 193 -2.64 2.87 2.82
N MET A 194 -1.60 3.38 3.50
CA MET A 194 -0.83 4.53 3.00
C MET A 194 -0.19 4.25 1.63
N GLY A 195 0.18 2.99 1.34
CA GLY A 195 0.76 2.60 0.04
C GLY A 195 -0.16 2.83 -1.14
N LYS A 196 -1.48 2.85 -0.96
CA LYS A 196 -2.41 3.11 -2.06
C LYS A 196 -2.14 4.48 -2.68
N SER A 197 -1.84 5.48 -1.85
CA SER A 197 -1.41 6.81 -2.30
C SER A 197 -0.07 6.76 -3.02
N LEU A 198 0.85 5.87 -2.62
CA LEU A 198 2.09 5.61 -3.34
C LEU A 198 1.84 4.95 -4.72
N THR A 199 0.94 3.97 -4.82
CA THR A 199 0.49 3.43 -6.12
C THR A 199 -0.05 4.54 -7.03
N GLY A 200 -0.93 5.40 -6.50
CA GLY A 200 -1.44 6.55 -7.22
C GLY A 200 -0.32 7.51 -7.66
N THR A 201 0.69 7.71 -6.81
CA THR A 201 1.87 8.53 -7.14
C THR A 201 2.68 7.93 -8.29
N LEU A 202 2.98 6.62 -8.24
CA LEU A 202 3.73 5.93 -9.30
C LEU A 202 2.98 5.91 -10.63
N LEU A 203 1.65 5.75 -10.60
CA LEU A 203 0.85 5.85 -11.82
C LEU A 203 0.86 7.28 -12.38
N ALA A 204 0.87 8.30 -11.50
CA ALA A 204 1.01 9.69 -11.90
C ALA A 204 2.37 10.00 -12.53
N THR A 205 3.48 9.36 -12.10
CA THR A 205 4.77 9.53 -12.79
C THR A 205 4.75 8.97 -14.21
N LEU A 206 3.96 7.93 -14.48
CA LEU A 206 3.75 7.40 -15.84
C LEU A 206 2.84 8.30 -16.68
N ILE A 207 1.81 8.91 -16.08
CA ILE A 207 0.99 9.94 -16.73
C ILE A 207 1.85 11.16 -17.09
N GLN A 208 2.72 11.60 -16.18
CA GLN A 208 3.65 12.71 -16.42
C GLN A 208 4.62 12.42 -17.59
N LYS A 209 4.95 11.14 -17.82
CA LYS A 209 5.77 10.68 -18.95
C LYS A 209 4.97 10.49 -20.25
N GLY A 210 3.65 10.70 -20.23
CA GLY A 210 2.77 10.54 -21.38
C GLY A 210 2.45 9.07 -21.73
N VAL A 211 2.67 8.13 -20.80
CA VAL A 211 2.32 6.71 -21.00
C VAL A 211 0.81 6.52 -20.94
N TYR A 212 0.14 7.25 -20.05
CA TYR A 212 -1.28 7.17 -19.78
C TYR A 212 -1.92 8.55 -19.65
N GLU A 213 -3.24 8.58 -19.80
CA GLU A 213 -4.13 9.70 -19.50
C GLU A 213 -5.20 9.22 -18.53
N LEU A 214 -5.72 10.08 -17.65
CA LEU A 214 -6.68 9.66 -16.63
C LEU A 214 -8.02 9.18 -17.21
N ASP A 215 -8.45 9.76 -18.32
CA ASP A 215 -9.74 9.50 -18.95
C ASP A 215 -9.72 8.41 -20.02
N GLN A 216 -8.56 7.84 -20.35
CA GLN A 216 -8.49 6.70 -21.25
C GLN A 216 -9.00 5.42 -20.56
N PRO A 217 -9.57 4.47 -21.34
CA PRO A 217 -9.80 3.10 -20.89
C PRO A 217 -8.53 2.46 -20.34
N ALA A 218 -8.63 1.75 -19.21
CA ALA A 218 -7.50 1.07 -18.62
C ALA A 218 -7.09 -0.14 -19.49
N PRO A 219 -5.84 -0.20 -20.00
CA PRO A 219 -5.39 -1.26 -20.90
C PRO A 219 -5.04 -2.57 -20.17
N ILE A 220 -5.92 -3.02 -19.26
CA ILE A 220 -5.80 -4.31 -18.56
C ILE A 220 -6.02 -5.44 -19.58
N PRO A 221 -5.04 -6.34 -19.81
CA PRO A 221 -5.11 -7.35 -20.86
C PRO A 221 -6.37 -8.23 -20.80
N GLU A 222 -6.80 -8.60 -19.60
CA GLU A 222 -7.95 -9.47 -19.35
C GLU A 222 -9.29 -8.85 -19.76
N TRP A 223 -9.33 -7.54 -20.00
CA TRP A 223 -10.55 -6.81 -20.36
C TRP A 223 -10.65 -6.51 -21.86
N GLN A 224 -9.62 -6.83 -22.65
CA GLN A 224 -9.58 -6.49 -24.08
C GLN A 224 -10.33 -7.49 -24.98
N GLY A 225 -11.06 -8.44 -24.40
CA GLY A 225 -11.88 -9.41 -25.12
C GLY A 225 -13.14 -8.78 -25.72
N GLU A 226 -13.59 -9.28 -26.87
CA GLU A 226 -14.81 -8.81 -27.50
C GLU A 226 -16.03 -9.02 -26.58
N GLY A 227 -16.76 -7.94 -26.31
CA GLY A 227 -17.97 -7.95 -25.47
C GLY A 227 -17.72 -7.87 -23.96
N ASP A 228 -16.47 -7.69 -23.52
CA ASP A 228 -16.18 -7.45 -22.11
C ASP A 228 -16.45 -5.99 -21.72
N GLY A 229 -17.49 -5.77 -20.91
CA GLY A 229 -17.87 -4.43 -20.43
C GLY A 229 -16.81 -3.77 -19.53
N ARG A 230 -15.85 -4.54 -18.99
CA ARG A 230 -14.74 -3.98 -18.21
C ARG A 230 -13.80 -3.14 -19.06
N ALA A 231 -13.81 -3.30 -20.38
CA ALA A 231 -13.05 -2.48 -21.32
C ALA A 231 -13.39 -0.97 -21.22
N ASP A 232 -14.56 -0.62 -20.69
CA ASP A 232 -14.98 0.77 -20.51
C ASP A 232 -14.50 1.40 -19.19
N ILE A 233 -13.91 0.62 -18.27
CA ILE A 233 -13.32 1.14 -17.04
C ILE A 233 -12.14 2.05 -17.40
N ARG A 234 -12.20 3.33 -17.03
CA ARG A 234 -11.09 4.26 -17.23
C ARG A 234 -10.12 4.23 -16.06
N ILE A 235 -8.89 4.67 -16.30
CA ILE A 235 -7.86 4.79 -15.27
C ILE A 235 -8.36 5.64 -14.08
N GLN A 236 -9.05 6.75 -14.33
CA GLN A 236 -9.61 7.58 -13.27
C GLN A 236 -10.68 6.89 -12.43
N ASP A 237 -11.43 5.95 -13.00
CA ASP A 237 -12.49 5.24 -12.29
C ASP A 237 -11.86 4.28 -11.27
N ILE A 238 -10.75 3.62 -11.65
CA ILE A 238 -9.88 2.84 -10.75
C ILE A 238 -9.27 3.74 -9.67
N MET A 239 -8.61 4.84 -10.05
CA MET A 239 -7.91 5.73 -9.11
C MET A 239 -8.85 6.45 -8.10
N ARG A 240 -10.16 6.44 -8.35
CA ARG A 240 -11.21 6.96 -7.46
C ARG A 240 -11.93 5.88 -6.64
N MET A 241 -11.45 4.63 -6.68
CA MET A 241 -12.11 3.48 -6.04
C MET A 241 -13.56 3.28 -6.51
N SER A 242 -13.75 3.39 -7.81
CA SER A 242 -15.04 3.34 -8.48
C SER A 242 -14.99 2.55 -9.78
N SER A 243 -14.06 1.58 -9.90
CA SER A 243 -14.00 0.67 -11.05
C SER A 243 -15.30 -0.13 -11.22
N GLY A 244 -16.01 -0.36 -10.11
CA GLY A 244 -17.27 -1.09 -10.10
C GLY A 244 -17.10 -2.61 -10.10
N LEU A 245 -15.92 -3.15 -9.80
CA LEU A 245 -15.69 -4.60 -9.79
C LEU A 245 -16.32 -5.30 -8.58
N ARG A 246 -16.82 -6.52 -8.83
CA ARG A 246 -17.40 -7.43 -7.84
C ARG A 246 -16.30 -8.05 -6.97
N PHE A 247 -15.97 -7.37 -5.89
CA PHE A 247 -14.84 -7.69 -5.02
C PHE A 247 -15.22 -7.46 -3.56
N ARG A 248 -15.17 -8.47 -2.70
CA ARG A 248 -15.66 -8.34 -1.31
C ARG A 248 -14.61 -7.70 -0.40
N ALA A 249 -15.03 -6.72 0.39
CA ALA A 249 -14.21 -6.10 1.42
C ALA A 249 -14.90 -6.05 2.79
N PRO A 250 -14.17 -6.23 3.91
CA PRO A 250 -14.71 -6.07 5.26
C PRO A 250 -15.34 -4.70 5.53
N GLN A 251 -14.97 -3.68 4.75
CA GLN A 251 -15.49 -2.31 4.85
C GLN A 251 -16.79 -2.10 4.06
N ASP A 252 -17.25 -3.09 3.29
CA ASP A 252 -18.52 -3.00 2.59
C ASP A 252 -19.68 -2.93 3.62
N PRO A 253 -20.70 -2.08 3.40
CA PRO A 253 -21.77 -1.85 4.37
C PRO A 253 -22.67 -3.08 4.59
N ASP A 254 -22.66 -4.01 3.66
CA ASP A 254 -23.38 -5.28 3.61
C ASP A 254 -22.43 -6.49 3.76
N PHE A 255 -21.21 -6.27 4.29
CA PHE A 255 -20.25 -7.34 4.49
C PHE A 255 -20.77 -8.39 5.49
N ASP A 256 -20.89 -9.63 5.01
CA ASP A 256 -21.18 -10.81 5.82
C ASP A 256 -19.95 -11.73 5.88
N PRO A 257 -19.27 -11.89 7.03
CA PRO A 257 -18.11 -12.76 7.16
C PRO A 257 -18.43 -14.25 6.95
N ASP A 258 -19.68 -14.68 7.14
CA ASP A 258 -20.08 -16.09 7.04
C ASP A 258 -20.07 -16.58 5.58
N LEU A 259 -20.09 -15.66 4.61
CA LEU A 259 -19.97 -16.00 3.19
C LEU A 259 -18.57 -16.48 2.80
N GLY A 260 -17.56 -16.35 3.67
CA GLY A 260 -16.20 -16.82 3.43
C GLY A 260 -15.18 -15.70 3.30
N TYR A 261 -13.93 -16.08 3.02
CA TYR A 261 -12.78 -15.18 3.06
C TYR A 261 -12.94 -14.01 2.05
N PRO A 262 -12.68 -12.75 2.43
CA PRO A 262 -12.89 -11.61 1.53
C PRO A 262 -11.74 -11.45 0.53
N ASP A 263 -12.06 -11.07 -0.71
CA ASP A 263 -11.04 -10.76 -1.74
C ASP A 263 -10.04 -9.70 -1.25
N HIS A 264 -10.52 -8.73 -0.46
CA HIS A 264 -9.72 -7.64 0.11
C HIS A 264 -8.54 -8.12 0.96
N LEU A 265 -8.69 -9.22 1.68
CA LEU A 265 -7.59 -9.85 2.40
C LEU A 265 -6.86 -10.87 1.51
N TYR A 266 -7.59 -11.56 0.64
CA TYR A 266 -7.03 -12.59 -0.23
C TYR A 266 -5.90 -12.09 -1.14
N VAL A 267 -6.00 -10.88 -1.68
CA VAL A 267 -4.93 -10.28 -2.50
C VAL A 267 -3.62 -10.01 -1.73
N TYR A 268 -3.64 -10.09 -0.39
CA TYR A 268 -2.42 -10.07 0.43
C TYR A 268 -1.95 -11.47 0.82
N THR A 269 -2.89 -12.35 1.14
CA THR A 269 -2.61 -13.59 1.89
C THR A 269 -2.74 -14.86 1.08
N GLY A 270 -3.36 -14.79 -0.10
CA GLY A 270 -3.65 -15.95 -0.94
C GLY A 270 -2.41 -16.58 -1.56
N THR A 271 -1.26 -15.88 -1.57
CA THR A 271 -0.04 -16.30 -2.27
C THR A 271 -0.28 -16.64 -3.74
N VAL A 272 -1.11 -15.82 -4.38
CA VAL A 272 -1.54 -15.92 -5.79
C VAL A 272 -0.99 -14.74 -6.60
N ASN A 273 -1.16 -14.77 -7.91
CA ASN A 273 -0.99 -13.59 -8.75
C ASN A 273 -2.13 -12.60 -8.42
N SER A 274 -1.80 -11.57 -7.64
CA SER A 274 -2.78 -10.59 -7.15
C SER A 274 -3.39 -9.77 -8.29
N PHE A 275 -2.62 -9.47 -9.33
CA PHE A 275 -3.06 -8.72 -10.51
C PHE A 275 -4.12 -9.51 -11.30
N GLU A 276 -3.83 -10.77 -11.64
CA GLU A 276 -4.78 -11.65 -12.32
C GLU A 276 -6.06 -11.84 -11.48
N TRP A 277 -5.92 -12.02 -10.15
CA TRP A 277 -7.09 -12.15 -9.27
C TRP A 277 -8.01 -10.93 -9.35
N ALA A 278 -7.46 -9.71 -9.22
CA ALA A 278 -8.24 -8.49 -9.31
C ALA A 278 -8.85 -8.28 -10.72
N ALA A 279 -8.05 -8.51 -11.77
CA ALA A 279 -8.49 -8.36 -13.16
C ALA A 279 -9.56 -9.38 -13.56
N SER A 280 -9.59 -10.56 -12.94
CA SER A 280 -10.59 -11.60 -13.22
C SER A 280 -12.00 -11.30 -12.72
N LYS A 281 -12.18 -10.34 -11.80
CA LYS A 281 -13.48 -10.09 -11.19
C LYS A 281 -14.49 -9.56 -12.19
N ALA A 282 -15.74 -10.01 -12.06
CA ALA A 282 -16.85 -9.53 -12.86
C ALA A 282 -17.19 -8.07 -12.54
N GLN A 283 -17.79 -7.36 -13.50
CA GLN A 283 -18.37 -6.05 -13.26
C GLN A 283 -19.57 -6.18 -12.30
N GLN A 284 -19.61 -5.37 -11.24
CA GLN A 284 -20.76 -5.24 -10.34
C GLN A 284 -21.59 -3.99 -10.64
N TRP A 285 -20.95 -2.88 -11.00
CA TRP A 285 -21.61 -1.60 -11.30
C TRP A 285 -20.95 -0.91 -12.47
N GLU A 286 -21.66 -0.06 -13.20
CA GLU A 286 -21.03 0.77 -14.24
C GLU A 286 -19.87 1.63 -13.67
N PRO A 287 -18.76 1.81 -14.42
CA PRO A 287 -17.60 2.55 -13.94
C PRO A 287 -17.96 3.98 -13.48
N GLY A 288 -17.35 4.42 -12.38
CA GLY A 288 -17.54 5.76 -11.81
C GLY A 288 -18.86 5.99 -11.06
N THR A 289 -19.77 5.00 -11.02
CA THR A 289 -21.10 5.18 -10.43
C THR A 289 -21.18 4.87 -8.92
N VAL A 290 -20.38 3.94 -8.41
CA VAL A 290 -20.38 3.51 -7.01
C VAL A 290 -18.95 3.52 -6.47
N GLY A 291 -18.70 4.31 -5.42
CA GLY A 291 -17.41 4.29 -4.72
C GLY A 291 -17.36 3.21 -3.65
N ARG A 292 -16.36 2.33 -3.62
CA ARG A 292 -16.18 1.34 -2.52
C ARG A 292 -14.72 1.20 -2.15
N TYR A 293 -14.42 1.20 -0.86
CA TYR A 293 -13.06 1.02 -0.38
C TYR A 293 -12.60 -0.44 -0.51
N ARG A 294 -12.07 -0.80 -1.68
CA ARG A 294 -11.71 -2.18 -2.05
C ARG A 294 -10.29 -2.22 -2.58
N ASN A 295 -9.57 -3.31 -2.31
CA ASN A 295 -8.20 -3.47 -2.80
C ASN A 295 -8.13 -3.87 -4.28
N SER A 296 -9.25 -4.17 -4.95
CA SER A 296 -9.29 -4.38 -6.41
C SER A 296 -8.59 -3.25 -7.15
N ASP A 297 -8.94 -2.01 -6.79
CA ASP A 297 -8.56 -0.84 -7.57
C ASP A 297 -7.09 -0.44 -7.40
N PRO A 298 -6.50 -0.39 -6.18
CA PRO A 298 -5.06 -0.19 -6.04
C PRO A 298 -4.24 -1.35 -6.60
N VAL A 299 -4.71 -2.60 -6.51
CA VAL A 299 -4.05 -3.76 -7.16
C VAL A 299 -4.02 -3.58 -8.68
N LEU A 300 -5.13 -3.17 -9.29
CA LEU A 300 -5.21 -2.90 -10.73
C LEU A 300 -4.37 -1.68 -11.14
N ALA A 301 -4.31 -0.64 -10.31
CA ALA A 301 -3.43 0.48 -10.57
C ALA A 301 -1.94 0.08 -10.49
N ASN A 302 -1.55 -0.82 -9.58
CA ASN A 302 -0.21 -1.41 -9.59
C ASN A 302 0.03 -2.25 -10.85
N TYR A 303 -0.99 -2.95 -11.35
CA TYR A 303 -0.88 -3.67 -12.62
C TYR A 303 -0.61 -2.70 -13.79
N LEU A 304 -1.34 -1.59 -13.85
CA LEU A 304 -1.08 -0.52 -14.82
C LEU A 304 0.33 0.06 -14.67
N VAL A 305 0.82 0.25 -13.44
CA VAL A 305 2.22 0.68 -13.22
C VAL A 305 3.19 -0.34 -13.84
N ARG A 306 3.01 -1.63 -13.58
CA ARG A 306 3.88 -2.68 -14.16
C ARG A 306 3.86 -2.65 -15.69
N LEU A 307 2.68 -2.67 -16.29
CA LEU A 307 2.50 -2.62 -17.74
C LEU A 307 3.15 -1.37 -18.35
N GLY A 308 2.95 -0.21 -17.73
CA GLY A 308 3.49 1.07 -18.19
C GLY A 308 5.02 1.09 -18.11
N VAL A 309 5.60 0.64 -16.99
CA VAL A 309 7.05 0.56 -16.81
C VAL A 309 7.70 -0.40 -17.81
N GLU A 310 7.14 -1.60 -17.96
CA GLU A 310 7.65 -2.60 -18.89
C GLU A 310 7.51 -2.13 -20.35
N SER A 311 6.47 -1.36 -20.70
CA SER A 311 6.30 -0.77 -22.04
C SER A 311 7.39 0.26 -22.39
N LEU A 312 7.99 0.89 -21.38
CA LEU A 312 9.15 1.79 -21.53
C LEU A 312 10.47 1.02 -21.63
N GLY A 313 10.45 -0.31 -21.52
CA GLY A 313 11.65 -1.15 -21.46
C GLY A 313 12.42 -1.03 -20.15
N GLU A 314 11.76 -0.55 -19.09
CA GLU A 314 12.36 -0.36 -17.77
C GLU A 314 12.11 -1.56 -16.85
N ASN A 315 12.96 -1.73 -15.83
CA ASN A 315 12.77 -2.76 -14.82
C ASN A 315 11.72 -2.31 -13.79
N TYR A 316 10.66 -3.10 -13.65
CA TYR A 316 9.55 -2.82 -12.74
C TYR A 316 9.98 -2.61 -11.29
N HIS A 317 10.83 -3.48 -10.75
CA HIS A 317 11.24 -3.43 -9.35
C HIS A 317 12.17 -2.24 -9.03
N GLN A 318 12.98 -1.84 -9.99
CA GLN A 318 13.91 -0.72 -9.88
C GLN A 318 13.24 0.65 -10.11
N TYR A 319 12.09 0.68 -10.81
CA TYR A 319 11.44 1.92 -11.24
C TYR A 319 11.06 2.86 -10.09
N PRO A 320 10.41 2.42 -8.99
CA PRO A 320 10.08 3.30 -7.87
C PRO A 320 11.32 4.01 -7.31
N GLN A 321 12.44 3.30 -7.19
CA GLN A 321 13.68 3.88 -6.69
C GLN A 321 14.18 5.01 -7.59
N ARG A 322 14.24 4.79 -8.92
CA ARG A 322 14.85 5.76 -9.85
C ARG A 322 13.98 6.96 -10.15
N HIS A 323 12.67 6.75 -10.31
CA HIS A 323 11.76 7.78 -10.81
C HIS A 323 10.98 8.49 -9.71
N LEU A 324 11.04 7.99 -8.48
CA LEU A 324 10.36 8.62 -7.35
C LEU A 324 11.28 8.71 -6.13
N PHE A 325 11.78 7.61 -5.58
CA PHE A 325 12.42 7.64 -4.27
C PHE A 325 13.74 8.42 -4.26
N ASP A 326 14.63 8.16 -5.22
CA ASP A 326 15.89 8.90 -5.38
C ASP A 326 15.65 10.38 -5.66
N LYS A 327 14.54 10.72 -6.33
CA LYS A 327 14.18 12.13 -6.59
C LYS A 327 13.82 12.85 -5.30
N LEU A 328 13.18 12.16 -4.37
CA LEU A 328 12.66 12.73 -3.11
C LEU A 328 13.59 12.56 -1.91
N GLY A 329 14.70 11.81 -2.04
CA GLY A 329 15.55 11.46 -0.90
C GLY A 329 15.03 10.26 -0.09
N ILE A 330 14.03 9.53 -0.59
CA ILE A 330 13.47 8.35 0.08
C ILE A 330 14.45 7.19 -0.06
N ARG A 331 14.82 6.59 1.08
CA ARG A 331 15.93 5.61 1.12
C ARG A 331 15.63 4.32 1.88
N ASN A 332 14.58 4.26 2.70
CA ASN A 332 14.24 3.06 3.48
C ASN A 332 12.86 2.50 3.12
N LEU A 333 12.25 2.94 2.02
CA LEU A 333 10.94 2.44 1.59
C LEU A 333 11.11 1.16 0.77
N ILE A 334 10.51 0.07 1.23
CA ILE A 334 10.56 -1.26 0.61
C ILE A 334 9.14 -1.66 0.18
N PRO A 335 8.82 -1.60 -1.12
CA PRO A 335 7.61 -2.20 -1.68
C PRO A 335 7.77 -3.73 -1.78
N GLU A 336 7.01 -4.49 -1.00
CA GLU A 336 7.07 -5.95 -1.07
C GLU A 336 6.13 -6.50 -2.14
N THR A 337 6.35 -7.74 -2.56
CA THR A 337 5.63 -8.35 -3.69
C THR A 337 4.78 -9.55 -3.26
N ASP A 338 3.87 -9.96 -4.14
CA ASP A 338 3.34 -11.33 -4.15
C ASP A 338 4.40 -12.33 -4.70
N PRO A 339 4.12 -13.64 -4.68
CA PRO A 339 5.03 -14.66 -5.23
C PRO A 339 5.32 -14.54 -6.74
N TYR A 340 4.61 -13.69 -7.47
CA TYR A 340 4.75 -13.48 -8.91
C TYR A 340 5.49 -12.17 -9.23
N GLY A 341 6.04 -11.52 -8.20
CA GLY A 341 6.83 -10.30 -8.32
C GLY A 341 5.96 -9.04 -8.51
N ASN A 342 4.66 -9.12 -8.27
CA ASN A 342 3.78 -7.94 -8.33
C ASN A 342 3.82 -7.21 -6.99
N PHE A 343 4.15 -5.91 -7.00
CA PHE A 343 4.09 -5.11 -5.78
C PHE A 343 2.70 -5.10 -5.12
N LEU A 344 2.69 -5.26 -3.80
CA LEU A 344 1.52 -5.26 -2.94
C LEU A 344 1.33 -3.90 -2.24
N LEU A 345 1.52 -2.80 -2.99
CA LEU A 345 1.43 -1.42 -2.51
C LEU A 345 0.03 -1.00 -2.01
N GLN A 346 -0.96 -1.89 -2.03
CA GLN A 346 -2.20 -1.63 -1.30
C GLN A 346 -2.00 -1.68 0.24
N GLY A 347 -0.88 -2.25 0.73
CA GLY A 347 -0.45 -2.08 2.12
C GLY A 347 0.63 -3.01 2.67
N TYR A 348 1.42 -3.69 1.83
CA TYR A 348 2.61 -4.45 2.22
C TYR A 348 3.88 -3.75 1.74
N GLU A 349 3.97 -2.46 2.04
CA GLU A 349 5.18 -1.69 1.96
C GLU A 349 5.61 -1.27 3.34
N PHE A 350 6.91 -1.08 3.50
CA PHE A 350 7.51 -0.65 4.76
C PHE A 350 8.29 0.61 4.50
N GLY A 351 8.13 1.62 5.36
CA GLY A 351 8.82 2.89 5.19
C GLY A 351 9.03 3.61 6.51
N SER A 352 10.12 4.37 6.60
CA SER A 352 10.38 5.19 7.79
C SER A 352 9.43 6.39 7.85
N GLY A 353 9.24 6.95 9.05
CA GLY A 353 8.44 8.17 9.21
C GLY A 353 8.96 9.34 8.37
N ARG A 354 10.29 9.46 8.21
CA ARG A 354 10.90 10.50 7.37
C ARG A 354 10.65 10.28 5.89
N ASP A 355 10.65 9.04 5.41
CA ASP A 355 10.38 8.74 3.99
C ASP A 355 8.94 9.07 3.60
N TRP A 356 7.97 8.77 4.47
CA TRP A 356 6.59 9.21 4.28
C TRP A 356 6.46 10.74 4.30
N ALA A 357 7.22 11.43 5.14
CA ALA A 357 7.25 12.90 5.17
C ALA A 357 7.83 13.51 3.87
N ARG A 358 8.85 12.87 3.27
CA ARG A 358 9.38 13.27 1.95
C ARG A 358 8.31 13.16 0.86
N LEU A 359 7.57 12.04 0.82
CA LEU A 359 6.45 11.88 -0.09
C LEU A 359 5.36 12.93 0.14
N ALA A 360 4.98 13.20 1.39
CA ALA A 360 3.99 14.22 1.71
C ALA A 360 4.41 15.63 1.24
N ASN A 361 5.69 15.97 1.40
CA ASN A 361 6.22 17.27 0.94
C ASN A 361 6.17 17.40 -0.60
N LEU A 362 6.20 16.32 -1.38
CA LEU A 362 5.99 16.38 -2.83
C LEU A 362 4.60 16.98 -3.16
N TYR A 363 3.56 16.52 -2.46
CA TYR A 363 2.19 17.01 -2.64
C TYR A 363 2.03 18.46 -2.16
N LEU A 364 2.67 18.82 -1.04
CA LEU A 364 2.69 20.21 -0.56
C LEU A 364 3.36 21.19 -1.54
N ASN A 365 4.19 20.68 -2.46
CA ASN A 365 4.87 21.44 -3.51
C ASN A 365 4.28 21.21 -4.91
N ASP A 366 2.99 20.88 -5.03
CA ASP A 366 2.30 20.67 -6.32
C ASP A 366 3.00 19.64 -7.23
N GLY A 367 3.58 18.59 -6.66
CA GLY A 367 4.28 17.57 -7.43
C GLY A 367 5.62 18.01 -8.01
N VAL A 368 6.16 19.16 -7.58
CA VAL A 368 7.46 19.68 -7.98
C VAL A 368 8.49 19.45 -6.87
N TRP A 369 9.65 18.93 -7.23
CA TRP A 369 10.75 18.69 -6.30
C TRP A 369 12.09 19.12 -6.89
N ASN A 370 12.86 19.93 -6.16
CA ASN A 370 14.14 20.47 -6.65
C ASN A 370 14.07 21.10 -8.06
N GLY A 371 12.93 21.72 -8.40
CA GLY A 371 12.68 22.33 -9.72
C GLY A 371 12.26 21.36 -10.83
N GLU A 372 12.19 20.06 -10.55
CA GLU A 372 11.68 19.04 -11.48
C GLU A 372 10.21 18.73 -11.18
N ARG A 373 9.36 18.73 -12.21
CA ARG A 373 7.97 18.29 -12.08
C ARG A 373 7.90 16.76 -12.17
N ILE A 374 7.56 16.13 -11.04
CA ILE A 374 7.46 14.68 -10.89
C ILE A 374 6.02 14.21 -11.16
N LEU A 375 5.02 14.98 -10.70
CA LEU A 375 3.60 14.69 -10.92
C LEU A 375 3.00 15.67 -11.95
N PRO A 376 2.00 15.24 -12.73
CA PRO A 376 1.32 16.11 -13.69
C PRO A 376 0.78 17.38 -13.04
N GLU A 377 0.79 18.49 -13.79
CA GLU A 377 0.12 19.71 -13.37
C GLU A 377 -1.37 19.43 -13.10
N GLY A 378 -1.90 19.96 -12.00
CA GLY A 378 -3.28 19.71 -11.56
C GLY A 378 -3.50 18.34 -10.91
N TYR A 379 -2.48 17.49 -10.76
CA TYR A 379 -2.64 16.19 -10.10
C TYR A 379 -2.96 16.34 -8.60
N VAL A 380 -2.39 17.34 -7.92
CA VAL A 380 -2.71 17.62 -6.51
C VAL A 380 -4.17 18.06 -6.33
N ASP A 381 -4.69 18.85 -7.27
CA ASP A 381 -6.12 19.21 -7.30
C ASP A 381 -6.99 17.97 -7.57
N TYR A 382 -6.57 17.09 -8.48
CA TYR A 382 -7.28 15.85 -8.76
C TYR A 382 -7.37 14.94 -7.53
N VAL A 383 -6.28 14.74 -6.77
CA VAL A 383 -6.32 13.90 -5.57
C VAL A 383 -7.16 14.52 -4.44
N SER A 384 -7.24 15.85 -4.38
CA SER A 384 -8.03 16.59 -3.40
C SER A 384 -9.50 16.84 -3.81
N THR A 385 -9.87 16.47 -5.04
CA THR A 385 -11.24 16.61 -5.57
C THR A 385 -12.08 15.38 -5.25
N LEU A 386 -13.26 15.61 -4.66
CA LEU A 386 -14.25 14.58 -4.33
C LEU A 386 -14.60 13.69 -5.52
N ALA A 387 -14.49 12.39 -5.33
CA ALA A 387 -14.84 11.38 -6.32
C ALA A 387 -16.37 11.28 -6.51
N PRO A 388 -16.90 11.38 -7.75
CA PRO A 388 -18.35 11.44 -8.00
C PRO A 388 -19.15 10.27 -7.42
N GLY A 389 -18.64 9.03 -7.53
CA GLY A 389 -19.31 7.84 -7.00
C GLY A 389 -19.46 7.83 -5.47
N TRP A 390 -18.59 8.55 -4.74
CA TRP A 390 -18.68 8.72 -3.29
C TRP A 390 -19.66 9.83 -2.92
N VAL A 391 -19.64 10.95 -3.66
CA VAL A 391 -20.62 12.05 -3.52
C VAL A 391 -22.04 11.57 -3.76
N ALA A 392 -22.26 10.71 -4.77
CA ALA A 392 -23.57 10.15 -5.07
C ALA A 392 -24.12 9.26 -3.94
N ASP A 393 -23.25 8.70 -3.10
CA ASP A 393 -23.61 7.96 -1.88
C ASP A 393 -23.70 8.85 -0.63
N GLY A 394 -23.52 10.17 -0.77
CA GLY A 394 -23.48 11.13 0.33
C GLY A 394 -22.24 11.01 1.22
N ARG A 395 -21.15 10.43 0.71
CA ARG A 395 -19.90 10.19 1.44
C ARG A 395 -18.80 11.11 0.90
N LEU A 396 -18.49 12.18 1.63
CA LEU A 396 -17.56 13.23 1.19
C LEU A 396 -16.13 13.01 1.72
N LEU A 397 -15.53 11.88 1.38
CA LEU A 397 -14.36 11.36 2.10
C LEU A 397 -13.27 10.75 1.21
N TYR A 398 -13.46 10.74 -0.11
CA TYR A 398 -12.51 10.12 -1.03
C TYR A 398 -12.30 10.95 -2.28
N GLY A 399 -11.04 11.09 -2.70
CA GLY A 399 -10.63 11.81 -3.89
C GLY A 399 -10.04 10.92 -4.97
N GLY A 400 -9.26 11.51 -5.88
CA GLY A 400 -8.46 10.78 -6.86
C GLY A 400 -7.16 10.21 -6.28
N GLY A 401 -6.49 9.33 -7.04
CA GLY A 401 -5.15 8.80 -6.70
C GLY A 401 -5.09 8.03 -5.38
N PHE A 402 -6.22 7.49 -4.94
CA PHE A 402 -6.40 6.79 -3.66
C PHE A 402 -6.18 7.64 -2.39
N PHE A 403 -6.58 8.91 -2.42
CA PHE A 403 -6.50 9.79 -1.25
C PHE A 403 -7.81 9.87 -0.48
N TRP A 404 -7.69 9.72 0.84
CA TRP A 404 -8.72 10.16 1.78
C TRP A 404 -8.69 11.69 1.89
N ILE A 405 -9.85 12.32 1.82
CA ILE A 405 -9.97 13.78 1.90
C ILE A 405 -11.02 14.17 2.94
N ASN A 406 -10.90 15.38 3.47
CA ASN A 406 -11.85 15.94 4.43
C ASN A 406 -12.80 16.89 3.67
N GLY A 407 -13.83 16.33 3.04
CA GLY A 407 -14.74 17.03 2.12
C GLY A 407 -16.03 17.55 2.72
#